data_AF-A0A7R9EW81-F1
#
_entry.id   AF-A0A7R9EW81-F1
#
_cell.length_a   1.000
_cell.length_b   1.000
_cell.length_c   1.000
_cell.angle_alpha   90.00
_cell.angle_beta   90.00
_cell.angle_gamma   90.00
#
_symmetry.space_group_name_H-M   'P 1'
#
loop_
_entity.id
_entity.type
_entity.pdbx_description
1 polymer ?
#
loop_
_entity_poly.entity_id
_entity_poly.type
_entity_poly.pdbx_seq_one_letter_code
_entity_poly.pdbx_strand_id
1 'polypeptide(L)'
;MMPTTTQKSVFDRPPHGVRKIVLATNIAETSITIDDVVYVVDCGKIKMKNFDVENNIATLKSEWVSLANARQRKGRAGRVQPGVCYHLYTRAREMTLENYPLPEMLRSRLEEVILQLKILQLGQAEPFLQRVMDPPDPRVLEISLKLLHTLNALDSDENLTPLGYHLANLPLDPQTGKMILMGAMFSCIDPIFSVAASLTFKDPFVIPLGKEDQVNKCKIELSNGSKSDHLVIAEAVKLWERAKTHGHSRDFCWDYFLSQNTMNLLKLVCCFAQRTPVNYIGDGTILVAKPIVYNLQRVSSQAQAKLLVGAGAGGRDMKDQFARYLYEMNFLSEQDVKAPTANVNSNNLSLVKAIICAGLYPNIAIIKSVKRRNHTGKVIIRLSTPEDGRVELHPKSINEKMSDFESRFLLYHLKLKSTAIFLHDTTMVYPLPLLFFGEGVDYYEENGTEFIAVNNSIRFRCRKSTSSLVKDLRNRLDGLLEHKVTHPGVIDWSRTSEEGALLRAIIELITYEDKQLMIAQEGDDDNFSN
;
A
#
# COMPACT_ATOMS: atom_id res chain seq x y z
N MET A 1 -9.83 14.71 -8.88
CA MET A 1 -10.71 13.84 -9.70
C MET A 1 -12.15 14.14 -9.33
N MET A 2 -13.10 14.04 -10.27
CA MET A 2 -14.51 14.39 -10.01
C MET A 2 -15.25 13.30 -9.20
N PRO A 3 -16.24 13.66 -8.37
CA PRO A 3 -17.11 12.71 -7.65
C PRO A 3 -17.89 11.78 -8.59
N THR A 4 -18.23 10.58 -8.13
CA THR A 4 -18.87 9.56 -8.98
C THR A 4 -20.29 9.93 -9.43
N THR A 5 -21.00 10.77 -8.68
CA THR A 5 -22.30 11.32 -9.10
C THR A 5 -22.17 12.15 -10.38
N THR A 6 -21.05 12.85 -10.56
CA THR A 6 -20.72 13.59 -11.79
C THR A 6 -20.27 12.68 -12.94
N GLN A 7 -19.88 11.43 -12.67
CA GLN A 7 -19.56 10.45 -13.71
C GLN A 7 -20.81 9.80 -14.30
N LYS A 8 -21.91 9.63 -13.56
CA LYS A 8 -23.15 9.05 -14.14
C LYS A 8 -23.81 9.99 -15.15
N SER A 9 -23.87 11.29 -14.83
CA SER A 9 -24.43 12.30 -15.74
C SER A 9 -23.63 12.48 -17.04
N VAL A 10 -22.40 11.98 -17.11
CA VAL A 10 -21.59 12.01 -18.34
C VAL A 10 -22.18 11.10 -19.43
N PHE A 11 -22.90 10.05 -19.04
CA PHE A 11 -23.51 9.08 -19.96
C PHE A 11 -24.89 9.54 -20.45
N ASP A 12 -25.59 10.37 -19.67
CA ASP A 12 -26.91 10.88 -20.02
C ASP A 12 -26.80 11.96 -21.11
N ARG A 13 -27.73 11.97 -22.08
CA ARG A 13 -27.76 13.02 -23.11
C ARG A 13 -28.09 14.39 -22.47
N PRO A 14 -27.42 15.48 -22.90
CA PRO A 14 -27.72 16.80 -22.36
C PRO A 14 -29.11 17.27 -22.81
N PRO A 15 -29.77 18.17 -22.05
CA PRO A 15 -31.03 18.80 -22.46
C PRO A 15 -30.92 19.53 -23.79
N HIS A 16 -32.05 19.77 -24.45
CA HIS A 16 -32.10 20.48 -25.72
C HIS A 16 -31.48 21.88 -25.60
N GLY A 17 -30.64 22.27 -26.57
CA GLY A 17 -29.90 23.54 -26.56
C GLY A 17 -28.63 23.54 -25.71
N VAL A 18 -28.33 22.47 -24.98
CA VAL A 18 -27.12 22.35 -24.15
C VAL A 18 -26.11 21.41 -24.81
N ARG A 19 -24.85 21.86 -24.92
CA ARG A 19 -23.74 21.04 -25.42
C ARG A 19 -22.97 20.41 -24.25
N LYS A 20 -22.87 19.07 -24.25
CA LYS A 20 -21.99 18.35 -23.33
C LYS A 20 -20.53 18.51 -23.77
N ILE A 21 -19.67 18.97 -22.86
CA ILE A 21 -18.22 19.04 -23.05
C ILE A 21 -17.58 18.19 -21.96
N VAL A 22 -16.85 17.15 -22.36
CA VAL A 22 -16.20 16.21 -21.44
C VAL A 22 -14.69 16.41 -21.51
N LEU A 23 -14.09 16.80 -20.39
CA LEU A 23 -12.63 16.87 -20.23
C LEU A 23 -12.16 15.57 -19.57
N ALA A 24 -11.39 14.77 -20.29
CA ALA A 24 -10.97 13.44 -19.85
C ALA A 24 -9.48 13.18 -20.09
N THR A 25 -8.93 12.23 -19.34
CA THR A 25 -7.61 11.63 -19.61
C THR A 25 -7.73 10.47 -20.60
N ASN A 26 -6.67 9.70 -20.78
CA ASN A 26 -6.66 8.45 -21.55
C ASN A 26 -7.68 7.39 -21.05
N ILE A 27 -8.35 7.59 -19.91
CA ILE A 27 -9.43 6.70 -19.44
C ILE A 27 -10.61 6.63 -20.42
N ALA A 28 -10.89 7.71 -21.17
CA ALA A 28 -11.93 7.73 -22.20
C ALA A 28 -11.50 7.01 -23.50
N GLU A 29 -10.22 6.68 -23.63
CA GLU A 29 -9.67 5.97 -24.78
C GLU A 29 -10.00 4.48 -24.78
N THR A 30 -10.09 3.87 -23.59
CA THR A 30 -10.36 2.43 -23.41
C THR A 30 -11.49 2.18 -22.42
N SER A 31 -11.30 2.55 -21.15
CA SER A 31 -12.12 2.13 -20.00
C SER A 31 -13.53 2.73 -19.95
N ILE A 32 -13.74 3.93 -20.50
CA ILE A 32 -15.05 4.59 -20.50
C ILE A 32 -15.53 4.80 -21.94
N THR A 33 -16.80 4.49 -22.17
CA THR A 33 -17.47 4.65 -23.46
C THR A 33 -18.64 5.62 -23.30
N ILE A 34 -18.52 6.78 -23.93
CA ILE A 34 -19.59 7.78 -24.02
C ILE A 34 -20.10 7.73 -25.45
N ASP A 35 -21.40 7.49 -25.63
CA ASP A 35 -21.96 7.15 -26.94
C ASP A 35 -22.25 8.39 -27.79
N ASP A 36 -22.67 9.51 -27.17
CA ASP A 36 -23.06 10.74 -27.87
C ASP A 36 -21.88 11.64 -28.27
N VAL A 37 -20.66 11.10 -28.30
CA VAL A 37 -19.46 11.83 -28.73
C VAL A 37 -19.39 11.88 -30.25
N VAL A 38 -19.43 13.09 -30.80
CA VAL A 38 -19.29 13.36 -32.24
C VAL A 38 -18.02 14.14 -32.55
N TYR A 39 -17.52 14.89 -31.57
CA TYR A 39 -16.32 15.72 -31.70
C TYR A 39 -15.31 15.27 -30.65
N VAL A 40 -14.11 14.90 -31.11
CA VAL A 40 -12.97 14.57 -30.25
C VAL A 40 -11.89 15.62 -30.47
N VAL A 41 -11.41 16.21 -29.38
CA VAL A 41 -10.26 17.13 -29.39
C VAL A 41 -9.10 16.40 -28.74
N ASP A 42 -8.18 15.90 -29.56
CA ASP A 42 -7.00 15.16 -29.12
C ASP A 42 -5.80 16.10 -28.96
N CYS A 43 -5.40 16.35 -27.71
CA CYS A 43 -4.24 17.19 -27.41
C CYS A 43 -2.89 16.56 -27.81
N GLY A 44 -2.87 15.28 -28.23
CA GLY A 44 -1.66 14.56 -28.61
C GLY A 44 -0.74 14.18 -27.46
N LYS A 45 -1.15 14.44 -26.21
CA LYS A 45 -0.39 14.13 -25.01
C LYS A 45 -1.09 13.09 -24.15
N ILE A 46 -0.28 12.35 -23.40
CA ILE A 46 -0.71 11.41 -22.38
C ILE A 46 0.24 11.53 -21.19
N LYS A 47 -0.25 11.35 -19.96
CA LYS A 47 0.60 11.26 -18.78
C LYS A 47 0.77 9.80 -18.43
N MET A 48 1.98 9.27 -18.56
CA MET A 48 2.26 7.85 -18.35
C MET A 48 3.20 7.65 -17.15
N LYS A 49 2.95 6.57 -16.42
CA LYS A 49 3.85 6.08 -15.37
C LYS A 49 4.89 5.20 -16.05
N ASN A 50 6.15 5.62 -15.95
CA ASN A 50 7.31 4.92 -16.48
C ASN A 50 8.30 4.66 -15.35
N PHE A 51 9.24 3.75 -15.55
CA PHE A 51 10.30 3.47 -14.59
C PHE A 51 11.65 3.94 -15.13
N ASP A 52 12.32 4.82 -14.38
CA ASP A 52 13.66 5.30 -14.68
C ASP A 52 14.66 4.38 -13.96
N VAL A 53 15.30 3.51 -14.75
CA VAL A 53 16.21 2.45 -14.27
C VAL A 53 17.45 3.03 -13.61
N GLU A 54 18.00 4.13 -14.12
CA GLU A 54 19.23 4.72 -13.60
C GLU A 54 19.05 5.29 -12.19
N ASN A 55 17.89 5.88 -11.95
CA ASN A 55 17.57 6.52 -10.67
C ASN A 55 16.66 5.66 -9.78
N ASN A 56 16.37 4.41 -10.16
CA ASN A 56 15.46 3.51 -9.43
C ASN A 56 14.13 4.19 -9.02
N ILE A 57 13.53 4.96 -9.93
CA ILE A 57 12.39 5.83 -9.60
C ILE A 57 11.26 5.74 -10.61
N ALA A 58 10.03 5.64 -10.09
CA ALA A 58 8.85 5.81 -10.92
C ALA A 58 8.71 7.28 -11.33
N THR A 59 8.45 7.51 -12.61
CA THR A 59 8.28 8.85 -13.18
C THR A 59 6.85 9.02 -13.68
N LEU A 60 6.35 10.25 -13.66
CA LEU A 60 5.02 10.57 -14.19
C LEU A 60 5.12 11.78 -15.12
N LYS A 61 5.49 11.51 -16.38
CA LYS A 61 5.80 12.54 -17.39
C LYS A 61 4.69 12.65 -18.42
N SER A 62 4.58 13.84 -19.01
CA SER A 62 3.70 14.05 -20.17
C SER A 62 4.45 13.71 -21.44
N GLU A 63 3.97 12.68 -22.13
CA GLU A 63 4.57 12.11 -23.32
C GLU A 63 3.64 12.31 -24.52
N TRP A 64 4.21 12.19 -25.71
CA TRP A 64 3.41 12.18 -26.93
C TRP A 64 2.67 10.84 -27.02
N VAL A 65 1.46 10.87 -27.56
CA VAL A 65 0.68 9.66 -27.82
C VAL A 65 1.29 8.86 -28.97
N SER A 66 1.07 7.55 -28.98
CA SER A 66 1.38 6.73 -30.16
C SER A 66 0.33 6.92 -31.27
N LEU A 67 0.66 6.51 -32.49
CA LEU A 67 -0.29 6.43 -33.60
C LEU A 67 -1.47 5.52 -33.28
N ALA A 68 -1.23 4.41 -32.56
CA ALA A 68 -2.29 3.54 -32.08
C ALA A 68 -3.26 4.28 -31.15
N ASN A 69 -2.75 5.07 -30.20
CA ASN A 69 -3.60 5.86 -29.30
C ASN A 69 -4.42 6.92 -30.06
N ALA A 70 -3.77 7.64 -30.98
CA ALA A 70 -4.44 8.63 -31.83
C ALA A 70 -5.59 8.01 -32.64
N ARG A 71 -5.36 6.82 -33.21
CA ARG A 71 -6.40 6.04 -33.92
C ARG A 71 -7.55 5.63 -33.01
N GLN A 72 -7.26 5.18 -31.78
CA GLN A 72 -8.31 4.85 -30.80
C GLN A 72 -9.15 6.07 -30.44
N ARG A 73 -8.51 7.23 -30.18
CA ARG A 73 -9.20 8.50 -29.89
C ARG A 73 -10.08 8.96 -31.05
N LYS A 74 -9.56 8.89 -32.29
CA LYS A 74 -10.35 9.18 -33.50
C LYS A 74 -11.60 8.30 -33.60
N GLY A 75 -11.48 7.01 -33.27
CA GLY A 75 -12.61 6.07 -33.26
C GLY A 75 -13.74 6.45 -32.30
N ARG A 76 -13.47 7.22 -31.23
CA ARG A 76 -14.49 7.64 -30.25
C ARG A 76 -15.51 8.62 -30.82
N ALA A 77 -15.17 9.38 -31.87
CA ALA A 77 -16.10 10.31 -32.53
C ALA A 77 -17.04 9.62 -33.55
N GLY A 78 -16.76 8.39 -33.95
CA GLY A 78 -17.46 7.71 -35.06
C GLY A 78 -18.50 6.68 -34.63
N ARG A 79 -19.00 6.73 -33.39
CA ARG A 79 -19.84 5.65 -32.83
C ARG A 79 -21.29 5.70 -33.28
N VAL A 80 -21.91 6.88 -33.17
CA VAL A 80 -23.35 7.04 -33.40
C VAL A 80 -23.66 7.67 -34.75
N GLN A 81 -22.74 8.48 -35.28
CA GLN A 81 -22.85 9.15 -36.57
C GLN A 81 -21.45 9.58 -37.06
N PRO A 82 -21.30 10.07 -38.30
CA PRO A 82 -20.04 10.65 -38.76
C PRO A 82 -19.58 11.78 -37.83
N GLY A 83 -18.36 11.65 -37.31
CA GLY A 83 -17.78 12.60 -36.37
C GLY A 83 -16.44 13.15 -36.82
N VAL A 84 -15.92 14.11 -36.06
CA VAL A 84 -14.67 14.82 -36.36
C VAL A 84 -13.69 14.67 -35.20
N CYS A 85 -12.44 14.33 -35.51
CA CYS A 85 -11.36 14.31 -34.55
C CYS A 85 -10.33 15.38 -34.92
N TYR A 86 -10.11 16.32 -34.00
CA TYR A 86 -9.13 17.39 -34.13
C TYR A 86 -7.87 17.00 -33.36
N HIS A 87 -6.76 16.78 -34.07
CA HIS A 87 -5.46 16.52 -33.47
C HIS A 87 -4.68 17.83 -33.31
N LEU A 88 -4.25 18.18 -32.09
CA LEU A 88 -3.52 19.41 -31.78
C LEU A 88 -2.01 19.25 -32.00
N TYR A 89 -1.64 18.58 -33.08
CA TYR A 89 -0.26 18.41 -33.51
C TYR A 89 -0.18 18.41 -35.03
N THR A 90 0.95 18.88 -35.57
CA THR A 90 1.16 18.97 -37.01
C THR A 90 1.34 17.57 -37.62
N ARG A 91 1.10 17.47 -38.92
CA ARG A 91 1.40 16.23 -39.66
C ARG A 91 2.88 15.84 -39.57
N ALA A 92 3.78 16.82 -39.50
CA ALA A 92 5.20 16.60 -39.25
C ALA A 92 5.45 15.94 -37.88
N ARG A 93 4.75 16.40 -36.82
CA ARG A 93 4.82 15.73 -35.50
C ARG A 93 4.25 14.32 -35.57
N GLU A 94 3.12 14.12 -36.24
CA GLU A 94 2.50 12.79 -36.41
C GLU A 94 3.47 11.77 -37.04
N MET A 95 4.27 12.18 -38.02
CA MET A 95 5.29 11.33 -38.65
C MET A 95 6.42 10.91 -37.69
N THR A 96 6.60 11.61 -36.56
CA THR A 96 7.60 11.27 -35.52
C THR A 96 7.03 10.46 -34.37
N LEU A 97 5.71 10.21 -34.35
CA LEU A 97 5.08 9.45 -33.28
C LEU A 97 5.40 7.96 -33.41
N GLU A 98 5.59 7.31 -32.27
CA GLU A 98 5.73 5.85 -32.22
C GLU A 98 4.46 5.16 -32.68
N ASN A 99 4.60 3.96 -33.27
CA ASN A 99 3.46 3.21 -33.76
C ASN A 99 2.54 2.73 -32.62
N TYR A 100 3.14 2.26 -31.53
CA TYR A 100 2.48 1.64 -30.38
C TYR A 100 3.09 2.13 -29.07
N PRO A 101 2.34 2.16 -27.97
CA PRO A 101 2.91 2.46 -26.66
C PRO A 101 3.83 1.33 -26.19
N LEU A 102 4.84 1.66 -25.39
CA LEU A 102 5.73 0.67 -24.81
C LEU A 102 4.97 -0.34 -23.92
N PRO A 103 5.20 -1.66 -24.07
CA PRO A 103 4.61 -2.69 -23.22
C PRO A 103 4.86 -2.44 -21.73
N GLU A 104 3.88 -2.80 -20.89
CA GLU A 104 3.93 -2.51 -19.45
C GLU A 104 5.14 -3.14 -18.74
N MET A 105 5.50 -4.36 -19.12
CA MET A 105 6.66 -5.08 -18.57
C MET A 105 7.97 -4.33 -18.76
N LEU A 106 8.10 -3.50 -19.80
CA LEU A 106 9.32 -2.73 -20.07
C LEU A 106 9.35 -1.37 -19.33
N ARG A 107 8.27 -0.98 -18.66
CA ARG A 107 8.12 0.33 -18.01
C ARG A 107 7.67 0.27 -16.55
N SER A 108 7.61 -0.93 -15.98
CA SER A 108 7.22 -1.22 -14.60
C SER A 108 8.28 -2.07 -13.91
N ARG A 109 8.23 -2.12 -12.58
CA ARG A 109 9.06 -3.03 -11.78
C ARG A 109 8.52 -4.47 -11.86
N LEU A 110 9.33 -5.46 -11.52
CA LEU A 110 9.09 -6.86 -11.83
C LEU A 110 8.94 -7.78 -10.62
N GLU A 111 8.82 -7.26 -9.39
CA GLU A 111 8.84 -8.10 -8.18
C GLU A 111 7.70 -9.13 -8.17
N GLU A 112 6.48 -8.71 -8.50
CA GLU A 112 5.32 -9.60 -8.57
C GLU A 112 5.50 -10.67 -9.65
N VAL A 113 6.01 -10.28 -10.83
CA VAL A 113 6.28 -11.20 -11.95
C VAL A 113 7.32 -12.25 -11.54
N ILE A 114 8.38 -11.85 -10.83
CA ILE A 114 9.43 -12.75 -10.35
C ILE A 114 8.87 -13.72 -9.31
N LEU A 115 8.06 -13.26 -8.35
CA LEU A 115 7.42 -14.17 -7.38
C LEU A 115 6.49 -15.18 -8.07
N GLN A 116 5.71 -14.74 -9.06
CA GLN A 116 4.86 -15.64 -9.84
C GLN A 116 5.68 -16.66 -10.66
N LEU A 117 6.81 -16.25 -11.21
CA LEU A 117 7.74 -17.16 -11.90
C LEU A 117 8.26 -18.25 -10.96
N LYS A 118 8.65 -17.86 -9.73
CA LYS A 118 9.22 -18.77 -8.74
C LYS A 118 8.18 -19.74 -8.17
N ILE A 119 6.95 -19.30 -7.88
CA ILE A 119 5.88 -20.21 -7.39
C ILE A 119 5.47 -21.21 -8.47
N LEU A 120 5.57 -20.83 -9.75
CA LEU A 120 5.36 -21.72 -10.90
C LEU A 120 6.57 -22.61 -11.22
N GLN A 121 7.66 -22.49 -10.45
CA GLN A 121 8.90 -23.28 -10.60
C GLN A 121 9.52 -23.20 -12.00
N LEU A 122 9.47 -22.03 -12.62
CA LEU A 122 9.98 -21.80 -13.99
C LEU A 122 11.52 -21.59 -14.04
N GLY A 123 12.20 -21.73 -12.91
CA GLY A 123 13.66 -21.66 -12.79
C GLY A 123 14.18 -20.29 -12.34
N GLN A 124 15.37 -19.93 -12.84
CA GLN A 124 16.01 -18.64 -12.57
C GLN A 124 15.28 -17.52 -13.32
N ALA A 125 15.19 -16.32 -12.70
CA ALA A 125 14.36 -15.26 -13.24
C ALA A 125 14.90 -14.71 -14.58
N GLU A 126 16.22 -14.49 -14.66
CA GLU A 126 16.86 -13.89 -15.82
C GLU A 126 16.74 -14.75 -17.09
N PRO A 127 17.13 -16.04 -17.10
CA PRO A 127 17.09 -16.84 -18.32
C PRO A 127 15.66 -17.04 -18.85
N PHE A 128 14.67 -17.04 -17.96
CA PHE A 128 13.27 -17.16 -18.35
C PHE A 128 12.74 -15.84 -18.95
N LEU A 129 12.96 -14.72 -18.27
CA LEU A 129 12.46 -13.42 -18.73
C LEU A 129 13.13 -12.95 -20.02
N GLN A 130 14.35 -13.40 -20.32
CA GLN A 130 14.99 -13.13 -21.61
C GLN A 130 14.36 -13.89 -22.80
N ARG A 131 13.42 -14.82 -22.56
CA ARG A 131 12.76 -15.62 -23.60
C ARG A 131 11.32 -15.17 -23.92
N VAL A 132 10.81 -14.15 -23.22
CA VAL A 132 9.46 -13.61 -23.47
C VAL A 132 9.43 -12.76 -24.74
N MET A 133 8.23 -12.36 -25.20
CA MET A 133 8.04 -11.60 -26.45
C MET A 133 8.87 -10.31 -26.51
N ASP A 134 8.82 -9.53 -25.45
CA ASP A 134 9.57 -8.28 -25.29
C ASP A 134 10.38 -8.37 -23.99
N PRO A 135 11.64 -8.84 -23.99
CA PRO A 135 12.40 -9.08 -22.77
C PRO A 135 12.73 -7.76 -22.03
N PRO A 136 12.63 -7.74 -20.68
CA PRO A 136 12.94 -6.57 -19.89
C PRO A 136 14.46 -6.31 -19.81
N ASP A 137 14.82 -5.07 -19.44
CA ASP A 137 16.20 -4.68 -19.17
C ASP A 137 16.75 -5.48 -17.97
N PRO A 138 17.91 -6.17 -18.11
CA PRO A 138 18.52 -6.94 -17.03
C PRO A 138 18.75 -6.14 -15.74
N ARG A 139 19.00 -4.83 -15.85
CA ARG A 139 19.17 -3.96 -14.68
C ARG A 139 17.88 -3.80 -13.87
N VAL A 140 16.72 -3.81 -14.53
CA VAL A 140 15.41 -3.79 -13.84
C VAL A 140 15.22 -5.09 -13.06
N LEU A 141 15.66 -6.21 -13.64
CA LEU A 141 15.62 -7.49 -12.96
C LEU A 141 16.51 -7.51 -11.72
N GLU A 142 17.76 -7.05 -11.82
CA GLU A 142 18.67 -6.94 -10.67
C GLU A 142 18.08 -6.07 -9.54
N ILE A 143 17.49 -4.92 -9.90
CA ILE A 143 16.82 -4.03 -8.95
C ILE A 143 15.63 -4.73 -8.25
N SER A 144 14.82 -5.49 -8.98
CA SER A 144 13.67 -6.20 -8.40
C SER A 144 14.09 -7.40 -7.57
N LEU A 145 15.12 -8.17 -7.98
CA LEU A 145 15.69 -9.26 -7.18
C LEU A 145 16.27 -8.74 -5.87
N LYS A 146 17.04 -7.64 -5.91
CA LYS A 146 17.58 -6.98 -4.72
C LYS A 146 16.49 -6.62 -3.72
N LEU A 147 15.37 -6.06 -4.18
CA LEU A 147 14.24 -5.74 -3.30
C LEU A 147 13.62 -7.01 -2.69
N LEU A 148 13.46 -8.09 -3.46
CA LEU A 148 12.93 -9.36 -2.94
C LEU A 148 13.85 -10.01 -1.90
N HIS A 149 15.17 -9.91 -2.05
CA HIS A 149 16.12 -10.31 -1.01
C HIS A 149 15.97 -9.44 0.24
N THR A 150 15.89 -8.11 0.08
CA THR A 150 15.69 -7.18 1.20
C THR A 150 14.40 -7.43 1.98
N LEU A 151 13.34 -7.89 1.29
CA LEU A 151 12.09 -8.26 1.93
C LEU A 151 12.13 -9.64 2.61
N ASN A 152 13.24 -10.39 2.46
CA ASN A 152 13.40 -11.79 2.83
C ASN A 152 12.39 -12.72 2.13
N ALA A 153 12.04 -12.40 0.88
CA ALA A 153 11.15 -13.21 0.04
C ALA A 153 11.93 -14.23 -0.81
N LEU A 154 13.18 -13.93 -1.15
CA LEU A 154 14.09 -14.84 -1.85
C LEU A 154 15.39 -15.00 -1.06
N ASP A 155 15.91 -16.23 -1.00
CA ASP A 155 17.25 -16.53 -0.46
C ASP A 155 18.36 -16.17 -1.46
N SER A 156 19.62 -16.36 -1.09
CA SER A 156 20.78 -16.01 -1.94
C SER A 156 20.87 -16.79 -3.26
N ASP A 157 20.15 -17.92 -3.39
CA ASP A 157 20.13 -18.78 -4.58
C ASP A 157 18.89 -18.54 -5.45
N GLU A 158 18.15 -17.46 -5.18
CA GLU A 158 16.85 -17.10 -5.76
C GLU A 158 15.74 -18.14 -5.54
N ASN A 159 15.77 -18.90 -4.44
CA ASN A 159 14.65 -19.76 -4.04
C ASN A 159 13.68 -18.98 -3.15
N LEU A 160 12.40 -19.37 -3.21
CA LEU A 160 11.39 -18.81 -2.32
C LEU A 160 11.70 -19.19 -0.88
N THR A 161 11.81 -18.17 -0.03
CA THR A 161 11.78 -18.38 1.42
C THR A 161 10.36 -18.76 1.86
N PRO A 162 10.17 -19.27 3.08
CA PRO A 162 8.85 -19.51 3.65
C PRO A 162 7.94 -18.26 3.55
N LEU A 163 8.48 -17.08 3.89
CA LEU A 163 7.77 -15.81 3.73
C LEU A 163 7.44 -15.53 2.26
N GLY A 164 8.42 -15.68 1.36
CA GLY A 164 8.24 -15.49 -0.08
C GLY A 164 7.15 -16.38 -0.68
N TYR A 165 7.02 -17.62 -0.21
CA TYR A 165 5.96 -18.54 -0.63
C TYR A 165 4.56 -17.99 -0.32
N HIS A 166 4.34 -17.43 0.87
CA HIS A 166 3.06 -16.79 1.18
C HIS A 166 2.83 -15.51 0.39
N LEU A 167 3.88 -14.68 0.22
CA LEU A 167 3.78 -13.47 -0.59
C LEU A 167 3.40 -13.77 -2.04
N ALA A 168 3.97 -14.82 -2.64
CA ALA A 168 3.65 -15.24 -4.00
C ALA A 168 2.22 -15.77 -4.18
N ASN A 169 1.59 -16.24 -3.09
CA ASN A 169 0.20 -16.69 -3.09
C ASN A 169 -0.81 -15.55 -2.83
N LEU A 170 -0.34 -14.33 -2.55
CA LEU A 170 -1.18 -13.15 -2.39
C LEU A 170 -1.20 -12.35 -3.71
N PRO A 171 -2.37 -11.90 -4.20
CA PRO A 171 -2.47 -11.03 -5.38
C PRO A 171 -2.18 -9.57 -5.00
N LEU A 172 -1.01 -9.34 -4.41
CA LEU A 172 -0.56 -8.05 -3.87
C LEU A 172 0.91 -7.84 -4.19
N ASP A 173 1.34 -6.58 -4.20
CA ASP A 173 2.76 -6.27 -4.20
C ASP A 173 3.44 -6.85 -2.93
N PRO A 174 4.71 -7.29 -2.99
CA PRO A 174 5.35 -8.00 -1.88
C PRO A 174 5.44 -7.17 -0.59
N GLN A 175 5.55 -5.84 -0.70
CA GLN A 175 5.63 -4.93 0.44
C GLN A 175 4.28 -4.87 1.18
N THR A 176 3.19 -4.69 0.44
CA THR A 176 1.83 -4.73 0.98
C THR A 176 1.45 -6.11 1.50
N GLY A 177 1.85 -7.18 0.79
CA GLY A 177 1.68 -8.57 1.24
C GLY A 177 2.35 -8.82 2.59
N LYS A 178 3.61 -8.37 2.75
CA LYS A 178 4.35 -8.46 4.01
C LYS A 178 3.65 -7.67 5.12
N MET A 179 3.17 -6.47 4.80
CA MET A 179 2.43 -5.63 5.75
C MET A 179 1.18 -6.33 6.31
N ILE A 180 0.36 -6.96 5.46
CA ILE A 180 -0.87 -7.63 5.92
C ILE A 180 -0.58 -8.91 6.72
N LEU A 181 0.46 -9.67 6.35
CA LEU A 181 0.89 -10.85 7.10
C LEU A 181 1.37 -10.45 8.50
N MET A 182 2.19 -9.39 8.57
CA MET A 182 2.64 -8.83 9.85
C MET A 182 1.48 -8.27 10.67
N GLY A 183 0.48 -7.66 10.01
CA GLY A 183 -0.76 -7.22 10.67
C GLY A 183 -1.50 -8.37 11.36
N ALA A 184 -1.57 -9.55 10.73
CA ALA A 184 -2.17 -10.74 11.33
C ALA A 184 -1.33 -11.30 12.49
N MET A 185 -0.01 -11.42 12.31
CA MET A 185 0.93 -11.88 13.33
C MET A 185 0.87 -11.04 14.61
N PHE A 186 0.77 -9.72 14.47
CA PHE A 186 0.67 -8.78 15.60
C PHE A 186 -0.77 -8.46 16.01
N SER A 187 -1.76 -9.11 15.38
CA SER A 187 -3.20 -8.94 15.66
C SER A 187 -3.65 -7.48 15.68
N CYS A 188 -3.32 -6.77 14.61
CA CYS A 188 -3.72 -5.39 14.34
C CYS A 188 -4.29 -5.21 12.92
N ILE A 189 -5.12 -6.17 12.47
CA ILE A 189 -5.50 -6.28 11.05
C ILE A 189 -6.38 -5.14 10.55
N ASP A 190 -7.32 -4.61 11.35
CA ASP A 190 -8.30 -3.63 10.88
C ASP A 190 -7.69 -2.32 10.34
N PRO A 191 -6.81 -1.61 11.09
CA PRO A 191 -6.14 -0.43 10.57
C PRO A 191 -5.17 -0.79 9.44
N ILE A 192 -4.45 -1.92 9.53
CA ILE A 192 -3.47 -2.35 8.52
C ILE A 192 -4.14 -2.68 7.18
N PHE A 193 -5.25 -3.39 7.19
CA PHE A 193 -6.00 -3.70 5.97
C PHE A 193 -6.59 -2.44 5.34
N SER A 194 -7.00 -1.47 6.17
CA SER A 194 -7.47 -0.17 5.67
C SER A 194 -6.34 0.59 4.95
N VAL A 195 -5.11 0.55 5.48
CA VAL A 195 -3.92 1.08 4.83
C VAL A 195 -3.59 0.31 3.55
N ALA A 196 -3.47 -1.02 3.63
CA ALA A 196 -3.13 -1.90 2.52
C ALA A 196 -4.09 -1.76 1.33
N ALA A 197 -5.40 -1.67 1.61
CA ALA A 197 -6.43 -1.50 0.58
C ALA A 197 -6.26 -0.15 -0.14
N SER A 198 -5.87 0.90 0.59
CA SER A 198 -5.62 2.20 -0.01
C SER A 198 -4.36 2.25 -0.86
N LEU A 199 -3.28 1.57 -0.44
CA LEU A 199 -2.05 1.44 -1.22
C LEU A 199 -2.28 0.66 -2.52
N THR A 200 -3.04 -0.43 -2.45
CA THR A 200 -3.30 -1.32 -3.60
C THR A 200 -4.23 -0.67 -4.63
N PHE A 201 -5.27 0.03 -4.17
CA PHE A 201 -6.28 0.59 -5.06
C PHE A 201 -6.14 2.09 -5.25
N LYS A 202 -6.51 2.85 -4.21
CA LYS A 202 -6.56 4.32 -4.29
C LYS A 202 -6.75 4.97 -2.93
N ASP A 203 -6.22 6.18 -2.82
CA ASP A 203 -6.59 7.15 -1.78
C ASP A 203 -8.06 7.60 -1.91
N PRO A 204 -8.86 7.58 -0.83
CA PRO A 204 -10.28 7.94 -0.86
C PRO A 204 -10.55 9.45 -0.94
N PHE A 205 -9.58 10.31 -0.62
CA PHE A 205 -9.74 11.76 -0.64
C PHE A 205 -9.84 12.30 -2.07
N VAL A 206 -10.85 13.13 -2.26
CA VAL A 206 -11.07 13.93 -3.46
C VAL A 206 -10.59 15.34 -3.17
N ILE A 207 -9.82 15.91 -4.09
CA ILE A 207 -9.40 17.31 -4.02
C ILE A 207 -10.12 18.07 -5.13
N PRO A 208 -11.23 18.78 -4.81
CA PRO A 208 -11.87 19.69 -5.74
C PRO A 208 -10.98 20.90 -6.02
N LEU A 209 -11.08 21.45 -7.22
CA LEU A 209 -10.33 22.65 -7.63
C LEU A 209 -10.67 23.82 -6.69
N GLY A 210 -9.63 24.46 -6.13
CA GLY A 210 -9.78 25.61 -5.23
C GLY A 210 -10.14 25.26 -3.78
N LYS A 211 -10.22 23.96 -3.44
CA LYS A 211 -10.51 23.48 -2.07
C LYS A 211 -9.33 22.71 -1.44
N GLU A 212 -8.13 22.84 -2.00
CA GLU A 212 -6.93 22.11 -1.59
C GLU A 212 -6.63 22.31 -0.10
N ASP A 213 -6.69 23.56 0.39
CA ASP A 213 -6.43 23.87 1.80
C ASP A 213 -7.52 23.36 2.74
N GLN A 214 -8.79 23.29 2.29
CA GLN A 214 -9.89 22.72 3.09
C GLN A 214 -9.69 21.23 3.29
N VAL A 215 -9.37 20.51 2.21
CA VAL A 215 -9.07 19.06 2.28
C VAL A 215 -7.88 18.80 3.20
N ASN A 216 -6.83 19.63 3.14
CA ASN A 216 -5.68 19.47 4.01
C ASN A 216 -6.04 19.67 5.49
N LYS A 217 -6.92 20.63 5.83
CA LYS A 217 -7.43 20.81 7.20
C LYS A 217 -8.18 19.57 7.70
N CYS A 218 -9.10 19.03 6.89
CA CYS A 218 -9.82 17.80 7.24
C CYS A 218 -8.87 16.62 7.46
N LYS A 219 -7.82 16.48 6.64
CA LYS A 219 -6.81 15.43 6.85
C LYS A 219 -6.00 15.62 8.14
N ILE A 220 -5.66 16.86 8.49
CA ILE A 220 -4.95 17.16 9.75
C ILE A 220 -5.83 16.83 10.95
N GLU A 221 -7.12 17.16 10.91
CA GLU A 221 -8.09 16.79 11.93
C GLU A 221 -8.16 15.26 12.11
N LEU A 222 -8.31 14.51 11.01
CA LEU A 222 -8.30 13.05 11.03
C LEU A 222 -6.96 12.44 11.47
N SER A 223 -5.87 13.19 11.43
CA SER A 223 -4.54 12.66 11.77
C SER A 223 -4.37 12.42 13.27
N ASN A 224 -5.12 13.14 14.13
CA ASN A 224 -4.94 13.12 15.59
C ASN A 224 -3.47 13.19 16.01
N GLY A 225 -2.67 14.05 15.35
CA GLY A 225 -1.24 14.22 15.66
C GLY A 225 -0.33 13.07 15.21
N SER A 226 -0.86 12.03 14.57
CA SER A 226 -0.09 10.81 14.21
C SER A 226 1.03 11.03 13.20
N LYS A 227 1.03 12.15 12.45
CA LYS A 227 2.03 12.50 11.42
C LYS A 227 2.18 11.39 10.36
N SER A 228 1.07 10.74 10.02
CA SER A 228 1.00 9.65 9.05
C SER A 228 -0.20 9.79 8.09
N ASP A 229 0.09 9.91 6.80
CA ASP A 229 -0.93 9.89 5.73
C ASP A 229 -1.70 8.56 5.71
N HIS A 230 -1.01 7.47 6.02
CA HIS A 230 -1.57 6.12 6.05
C HIS A 230 -2.59 5.96 7.20
N LEU A 231 -2.25 6.43 8.41
CA LEU A 231 -3.17 6.39 9.54
C LEU A 231 -4.38 7.31 9.37
N VAL A 232 -4.22 8.45 8.69
CA VAL A 232 -5.37 9.31 8.31
C VAL A 232 -6.40 8.52 7.50
N ILE A 233 -5.94 7.66 6.57
CA ILE A 233 -6.85 6.83 5.77
C ILE A 233 -7.52 5.77 6.64
N ALA A 234 -6.77 5.09 7.52
CA ALA A 234 -7.33 4.10 8.43
C ALA A 234 -8.41 4.72 9.36
N GLU A 235 -8.15 5.91 9.91
CA GLU A 235 -9.11 6.62 10.74
C GLU A 235 -10.31 7.13 9.93
N ALA A 236 -10.09 7.65 8.71
CA ALA A 236 -11.17 8.05 7.80
C ALA A 236 -12.11 6.88 7.48
N VAL A 237 -11.55 5.70 7.21
CA VAL A 237 -12.32 4.46 6.99
C VAL A 237 -13.12 4.17 8.24
N LYS A 238 -12.47 4.01 9.40
CA LYS A 238 -13.11 3.71 10.70
C LYS A 238 -14.26 4.66 11.06
N LEU A 239 -14.07 5.97 10.93
CA LEU A 239 -15.11 6.96 11.24
C LEU A 239 -16.25 6.91 10.23
N TRP A 240 -15.96 6.76 8.93
CA TRP A 240 -16.99 6.54 7.94
C TRP A 240 -17.75 5.24 8.17
N GLU A 241 -17.07 4.20 8.69
CA GLU A 241 -17.73 2.94 9.03
C GLU A 241 -18.82 3.14 10.08
N ARG A 242 -18.52 3.94 11.10
CA ARG A 242 -19.44 4.35 12.17
C ARG A 242 -20.53 5.28 11.63
N ALA A 243 -20.21 6.24 10.77
CA ALA A 243 -21.23 7.10 10.15
C ALA A 243 -22.22 6.27 9.31
N LYS A 244 -21.73 5.22 8.63
CA LYS A 244 -22.56 4.31 7.83
C LYS A 244 -23.55 3.51 8.68
N THR A 245 -23.18 3.05 9.88
CA THR A 245 -24.13 2.33 10.76
C THR A 245 -25.26 3.24 11.25
N HIS A 246 -25.02 4.55 11.32
CA HIS A 246 -26.03 5.55 11.69
C HIS A 246 -26.76 6.17 10.49
N GLY A 247 -26.51 5.70 9.26
CA GLY A 247 -27.16 6.23 8.05
C GLY A 247 -26.55 7.51 7.46
N HIS A 248 -25.54 8.09 8.11
CA HIS A 248 -24.91 9.38 7.74
C HIS A 248 -23.65 9.23 6.86
N SER A 249 -23.48 8.10 6.16
CA SER A 249 -22.28 7.83 5.36
C SER A 249 -22.00 8.85 4.26
N ARG A 250 -23.05 9.38 3.62
CA ARG A 250 -22.94 10.36 2.54
C ARG A 250 -22.54 11.74 3.05
N ASP A 251 -23.13 12.15 4.17
CA ASP A 251 -22.85 13.43 4.83
C ASP A 251 -21.37 13.45 5.26
N PHE A 252 -20.91 12.37 5.92
CA PHE A 252 -19.50 12.23 6.29
C PHE A 252 -18.55 12.30 5.07
N CYS A 253 -18.91 11.65 3.95
CA CYS A 253 -18.11 11.72 2.74
C CYS A 253 -18.06 13.14 2.15
N TRP A 254 -19.14 13.89 2.25
CA TRP A 254 -19.20 15.27 1.78
C TRP A 254 -18.32 16.18 2.64
N ASP A 255 -18.45 16.08 3.96
CA ASP A 255 -17.76 16.94 4.92
C ASP A 255 -16.24 16.76 4.90
N TYR A 256 -15.77 15.51 4.74
CA TYR A 256 -14.34 15.16 4.70
C TYR A 256 -13.77 15.02 3.28
N PHE A 257 -14.53 15.39 2.25
CA PHE A 257 -14.12 15.30 0.85
C PHE A 257 -13.71 13.88 0.42
N LEU A 258 -14.43 12.85 0.86
CA LEU A 258 -14.18 11.45 0.54
C LEU A 258 -15.06 10.97 -0.62
N SER A 259 -14.53 10.06 -1.43
CA SER A 259 -15.31 9.38 -2.46
C SER A 259 -16.11 8.23 -1.86
N GLN A 260 -17.44 8.37 -1.80
CA GLN A 260 -18.36 7.32 -1.33
C GLN A 260 -18.11 5.96 -2.00
N ASN A 261 -17.81 5.94 -3.30
CA ASN A 261 -17.51 4.70 -4.02
C ASN A 261 -16.18 4.09 -3.61
N THR A 262 -15.15 4.93 -3.45
CA THR A 262 -13.84 4.46 -3.01
C THR A 262 -13.96 3.91 -1.59
N MET A 263 -14.65 4.60 -0.69
CA MET A 263 -14.92 4.13 0.66
C MET A 263 -15.69 2.80 0.68
N ASN A 264 -16.69 2.63 -0.19
CA ASN A 264 -17.41 1.37 -0.31
C ASN A 264 -16.51 0.23 -0.83
N LEU A 265 -15.62 0.49 -1.79
CA LEU A 265 -14.67 -0.49 -2.31
C LEU A 265 -13.57 -0.85 -1.30
N LEU A 266 -13.18 0.11 -0.45
CA LEU A 266 -12.20 -0.09 0.61
C LEU A 266 -12.78 -0.81 1.84
N LYS A 267 -14.10 -0.85 2.03
CA LYS A 267 -14.73 -1.36 3.28
C LYS A 267 -15.59 -2.60 3.15
N LEU A 268 -16.47 -2.66 2.15
CA LEU A 268 -17.61 -3.58 1.99
C LEU A 268 -17.73 -4.80 2.93
N VAL A 269 -17.93 -4.50 4.22
CA VAL A 269 -18.48 -5.37 5.25
C VAL A 269 -19.86 -5.86 4.77
N CYS A 270 -20.00 -7.19 4.70
CA CYS A 270 -21.30 -7.86 4.72
C CYS A 270 -21.98 -7.62 6.08
N CYS A 271 -22.65 -6.48 6.26
CA CYS A 271 -23.79 -6.41 7.17
C CYS A 271 -25.00 -7.10 6.52
N PHE A 272 -24.97 -8.44 6.47
CA PHE A 272 -26.16 -9.28 6.40
C PHE A 272 -26.21 -10.20 7.62
N ALA A 273 -26.16 -9.60 8.80
CA ALA A 273 -26.82 -10.20 9.95
C ALA A 273 -28.33 -9.91 9.82
N GLN A 274 -29.06 -10.76 9.11
CA GLN A 274 -30.48 -11.01 9.38
C GLN A 274 -30.95 -12.33 8.73
N ARG A 275 -31.20 -13.31 9.63
CA ARG A 275 -32.14 -14.45 9.55
C ARG A 275 -31.80 -15.63 8.65
N THR A 276 -31.26 -16.66 9.27
CA THR A 276 -31.78 -18.03 9.09
C THR A 276 -32.04 -18.65 10.46
N PRO A 277 -33.26 -19.14 10.77
CA PRO A 277 -33.49 -19.93 11.97
C PRO A 277 -32.83 -21.30 11.78
N VAL A 278 -31.82 -21.60 12.59
CA VAL A 278 -31.31 -22.97 12.71
C VAL A 278 -32.23 -23.70 13.67
N ASN A 279 -33.15 -24.48 13.13
CA ASN A 279 -33.86 -25.49 13.90
C ASN A 279 -32.86 -26.60 14.24
N TYR A 280 -32.59 -26.75 15.53
CA TYR A 280 -32.02 -27.98 16.08
C TYR A 280 -32.99 -29.12 15.83
N ILE A 281 -32.53 -30.14 15.11
CA ILE A 281 -33.04 -31.51 15.23
C ILE A 281 -31.82 -32.36 15.57
N GLY A 282 -32.01 -33.17 16.61
CA GLY A 282 -30.96 -33.81 17.38
C GLY A 282 -30.26 -34.98 16.71
N ASP A 283 -29.49 -35.62 17.59
CA ASP A 283 -28.87 -36.94 17.50
C ASP A 283 -27.41 -36.97 17.05
N GLY A 284 -26.57 -36.85 18.10
CA GLY A 284 -25.45 -37.73 18.41
C GLY A 284 -24.63 -38.30 17.27
N THR A 285 -23.34 -37.98 17.25
CA THR A 285 -22.26 -38.90 17.65
C THR A 285 -20.93 -38.15 17.58
N ILE A 286 -20.18 -38.13 18.68
CA ILE A 286 -18.78 -37.69 18.74
C ILE A 286 -17.92 -38.90 18.37
N LEU A 287 -17.00 -38.77 17.42
CA LEU A 287 -15.87 -39.68 17.27
C LEU A 287 -14.55 -38.91 17.22
N VAL A 288 -13.65 -39.34 18.11
CA VAL A 288 -12.31 -38.82 18.35
C VAL A 288 -11.27 -39.72 17.65
N ALA A 289 -10.19 -39.07 17.16
CA ALA A 289 -8.81 -39.54 16.93
C ALA A 289 -8.35 -40.20 15.60
N LYS A 290 -7.50 -39.42 14.88
CA LYS A 290 -6.12 -39.67 14.33
C LYS A 290 -5.88 -40.83 13.32
N PRO A 291 -4.77 -40.87 12.51
CA PRO A 291 -3.59 -39.98 12.44
C PRO A 291 -3.17 -39.49 11.02
N ILE A 292 -2.15 -38.62 11.03
CA ILE A 292 -1.31 -38.11 9.94
C ILE A 292 -0.65 -39.23 9.13
N VAL A 293 -0.75 -39.21 7.79
CA VAL A 293 0.32 -39.61 6.85
C VAL A 293 0.19 -38.81 5.54
N TYR A 294 1.32 -38.25 5.11
CA TYR A 294 1.55 -37.52 3.85
C TYR A 294 1.07 -38.27 2.59
N ASN A 295 0.52 -37.54 1.61
CA ASN A 295 0.75 -37.86 0.20
C ASN A 295 0.68 -36.59 -0.67
N LEU A 296 1.88 -36.14 -1.06
CA LEU A 296 2.15 -35.32 -2.23
C LEU A 296 1.67 -36.07 -3.47
N GLN A 297 0.52 -35.68 -4.03
CA GLN A 297 0.17 -35.77 -5.45
C GLN A 297 -1.33 -35.45 -5.61
N ARG A 298 -1.64 -34.50 -6.50
CA ARG A 298 -2.97 -33.93 -6.83
C ARG A 298 -3.39 -32.68 -6.03
N VAL A 299 -2.73 -31.57 -6.31
CA VAL A 299 -3.48 -30.31 -6.53
C VAL A 299 -3.47 -30.07 -8.03
N SER A 300 -4.35 -30.78 -8.72
CA SER A 300 -4.62 -30.56 -10.15
C SER A 300 -5.17 -29.15 -10.33
N SER A 301 -4.43 -28.28 -11.01
CA SER A 301 -4.76 -27.44 -12.19
C SER A 301 -6.17 -26.82 -12.39
N GLN A 302 -7.16 -27.04 -11.52
CA GLN A 302 -8.50 -26.46 -11.55
C GLN A 302 -8.77 -25.44 -10.43
N ALA A 303 -7.95 -25.41 -9.37
CA ALA A 303 -8.06 -24.40 -8.31
C ALA A 303 -7.46 -23.03 -8.73
N GLN A 304 -6.41 -23.02 -9.55
CA GLN A 304 -5.78 -21.78 -10.04
C GLN A 304 -6.57 -21.09 -11.17
N ALA A 305 -7.33 -21.84 -11.98
CA ALA A 305 -8.09 -21.27 -13.09
C ALA A 305 -9.40 -20.58 -12.66
N LYS A 306 -9.88 -20.80 -11.43
CA LYS A 306 -11.11 -20.16 -10.91
C LYS A 306 -10.89 -18.81 -10.22
N LEU A 307 -9.63 -18.38 -10.04
CA LEU A 307 -9.32 -17.06 -9.48
C LEU A 307 -9.26 -15.95 -10.55
N LEU A 308 -9.12 -16.31 -11.84
CA LEU A 308 -8.90 -15.35 -12.93
C LEU A 308 -10.07 -15.18 -13.91
N VAL A 309 -11.11 -16.03 -13.85
CA VAL A 309 -12.30 -15.88 -14.72
C VAL A 309 -13.56 -16.07 -13.88
N GLY A 310 -14.04 -14.97 -13.32
CA GLY A 310 -15.25 -14.90 -12.50
C GLY A 310 -15.76 -13.47 -12.37
N ALA A 311 -15.77 -12.73 -13.49
CA ALA A 311 -16.50 -11.48 -13.64
C ALA A 311 -18.00 -11.79 -13.74
N GLY A 312 -18.64 -11.95 -12.57
CA GLY A 312 -20.09 -11.98 -12.41
C GLY A 312 -20.49 -10.90 -11.41
N ALA A 313 -21.26 -9.93 -11.87
CA ALA A 313 -21.86 -8.81 -11.14
C ALA A 313 -22.04 -9.00 -9.62
N GLY A 314 -21.16 -8.36 -8.84
CA GLY A 314 -21.23 -8.26 -7.38
C GLY A 314 -19.89 -7.75 -6.84
N GLY A 315 -19.75 -6.44 -6.65
CA GLY A 315 -18.48 -5.81 -6.21
C GLY A 315 -18.01 -6.40 -4.88
N ARG A 316 -16.85 -7.06 -4.87
CA ARG A 316 -16.28 -7.69 -3.67
C ARG A 316 -15.33 -6.73 -2.96
N ASP A 317 -15.35 -6.76 -1.64
CA ASP A 317 -14.58 -5.92 -0.72
C ASP A 317 -13.07 -6.21 -0.73
N MET A 318 -12.21 -5.20 -0.53
CA MET A 318 -10.76 -5.42 -0.40
C MET A 318 -10.32 -5.94 0.97
N LYS A 319 -10.86 -5.42 2.08
CA LYS A 319 -10.47 -5.86 3.43
C LYS A 319 -10.93 -7.30 3.69
N ASP A 320 -12.14 -7.66 3.28
CA ASP A 320 -12.65 -9.03 3.39
C ASP A 320 -11.91 -9.97 2.43
N GLN A 321 -11.45 -9.48 1.27
CA GLN A 321 -10.57 -10.26 0.41
C GLN A 321 -9.26 -10.60 1.13
N PHE A 322 -8.62 -9.62 1.79
CA PHE A 322 -7.41 -9.86 2.57
C PHE A 322 -7.66 -10.82 3.74
N ALA A 323 -8.75 -10.62 4.49
CA ALA A 323 -9.14 -11.54 5.55
C ALA A 323 -9.37 -12.95 5.03
N ARG A 324 -10.03 -13.09 3.87
CA ARG A 324 -10.25 -14.38 3.22
C ARG A 324 -8.94 -15.05 2.81
N TYR A 325 -8.00 -14.31 2.21
CA TYR A 325 -6.69 -14.86 1.87
C TYR A 325 -5.95 -15.36 3.12
N LEU A 326 -5.93 -14.56 4.19
CA LEU A 326 -5.25 -14.96 5.43
C LEU A 326 -5.99 -16.08 6.18
N TYR A 327 -7.31 -16.14 6.07
CA TYR A 327 -8.12 -17.25 6.59
C TYR A 327 -7.86 -18.54 5.82
N GLU A 328 -7.83 -18.50 4.48
CA GLU A 328 -7.47 -19.64 3.62
C GLU A 328 -6.04 -20.13 3.89
N MET A 329 -5.14 -19.22 4.27
CA MET A 329 -3.79 -19.54 4.74
C MET A 329 -3.72 -19.88 6.25
N ASN A 330 -4.84 -19.99 6.97
CA ASN A 330 -4.95 -20.27 8.42
C ASN A 330 -4.21 -19.30 9.37
N PHE A 331 -3.93 -18.07 8.94
CA PHE A 331 -3.40 -17.01 9.82
C PHE A 331 -4.51 -16.35 10.66
N LEU A 332 -5.78 -16.52 10.28
CA LEU A 332 -6.96 -15.99 10.99
C LEU A 332 -7.92 -17.12 11.39
N SER A 333 -8.56 -17.01 12.55
CA SER A 333 -9.59 -17.94 13.01
C SER A 333 -10.91 -17.77 12.25
N GLU A 334 -11.17 -16.55 11.80
CA GLU A 334 -12.44 -16.11 11.21
C GLU A 334 -12.15 -15.16 10.05
N GLN A 335 -13.09 -15.04 9.12
CA GLN A 335 -13.00 -14.10 8.00
C GLN A 335 -13.42 -12.67 8.40
N ASP A 336 -13.97 -12.48 9.60
CA ASP A 336 -14.40 -11.15 10.05
C ASP A 336 -13.19 -10.28 10.39
N VAL A 337 -13.00 -9.21 9.62
CA VAL A 337 -11.94 -8.21 9.82
C VAL A 337 -12.07 -7.51 11.19
N LYS A 338 -13.27 -7.50 11.79
CA LYS A 338 -13.54 -6.90 13.10
C LYS A 338 -13.47 -7.88 14.26
N ALA A 339 -13.13 -9.15 14.01
CA ALA A 339 -12.99 -10.16 15.06
C ALA A 339 -12.04 -9.65 16.16
N PRO A 340 -12.45 -9.69 17.45
CA PRO A 340 -11.61 -9.20 18.55
C PRO A 340 -10.28 -9.96 18.67
N THR A 341 -10.27 -11.26 18.33
CA THR A 341 -9.09 -12.12 18.37
C THR A 341 -7.98 -11.64 17.42
N ALA A 342 -8.35 -11.10 16.26
CA ALA A 342 -7.41 -10.59 15.25
C ALA A 342 -7.06 -9.11 15.44
N ASN A 343 -7.68 -8.42 16.42
CA ASN A 343 -7.56 -6.98 16.62
C ASN A 343 -7.17 -6.59 18.05
N VAL A 344 -6.57 -7.51 18.82
CA VAL A 344 -6.11 -7.28 20.20
C VAL A 344 -5.27 -6.00 20.32
N ASN A 345 -4.43 -5.72 19.33
CA ASN A 345 -3.51 -4.58 19.35
C ASN A 345 -3.88 -3.45 18.36
N SER A 346 -5.06 -3.48 17.73
CA SER A 346 -5.45 -2.49 16.70
C SER A 346 -5.54 -1.05 17.19
N ASN A 347 -5.70 -0.83 18.50
CA ASN A 347 -5.72 0.52 19.09
C ASN A 347 -4.32 1.08 19.39
N ASN A 348 -3.26 0.26 19.32
CA ASN A 348 -1.90 0.70 19.56
C ASN A 348 -1.32 1.32 18.28
N LEU A 349 -1.46 2.64 18.13
CA LEU A 349 -1.02 3.36 16.93
C LEU A 349 0.49 3.23 16.68
N SER A 350 1.30 3.17 17.73
CA SER A 350 2.76 2.97 17.65
C SER A 350 3.10 1.62 17.02
N LEU A 351 2.37 0.57 17.41
CA LEU A 351 2.51 -0.74 16.78
C LEU A 351 2.07 -0.69 15.31
N VAL A 352 0.94 -0.05 14.99
CA VAL A 352 0.48 0.08 13.61
C VAL A 352 1.52 0.80 12.74
N LYS A 353 2.16 1.87 13.24
CA LYS A 353 3.30 2.53 12.57
C LYS A 353 4.48 1.57 12.37
N ALA A 354 4.78 0.73 13.35
CA ALA A 354 5.84 -0.27 13.24
C ALA A 354 5.52 -1.36 12.21
N ILE A 355 4.26 -1.78 12.07
CA ILE A 355 3.85 -2.74 11.03
C ILE A 355 3.87 -2.09 9.64
N ILE A 356 3.47 -0.82 9.52
CA ILE A 356 3.68 -0.04 8.29
C ILE A 356 5.17 0.03 7.95
N CYS A 357 6.05 0.13 8.95
CA CYS A 357 7.50 0.02 8.77
C CYS A 357 7.94 -1.32 8.21
N ALA A 358 7.39 -2.43 8.72
CA ALA A 358 7.72 -3.76 8.22
C ALA A 358 7.34 -3.96 6.73
N GLY A 359 6.27 -3.29 6.26
CA GLY A 359 5.83 -3.33 4.88
C GLY A 359 6.59 -2.37 3.96
N LEU A 360 6.73 -1.11 4.35
CA LEU A 360 7.27 -0.06 3.49
C LEU A 360 8.80 -0.01 3.45
N TYR A 361 9.51 -0.60 4.42
CA TYR A 361 10.96 -0.76 4.34
C TYR A 361 11.34 -1.47 3.02
N PRO A 362 12.39 -1.02 2.29
CA PRO A 362 13.44 -0.07 2.65
C PRO A 362 13.14 1.41 2.33
N ASN A 363 11.91 1.77 1.98
CA ASN A 363 11.56 3.12 1.54
C ASN A 363 11.56 4.13 2.69
N ILE A 364 12.74 4.71 2.97
CA ILE A 364 12.96 5.64 4.08
C ILE A 364 13.48 6.98 3.56
N ALA A 365 12.95 8.06 4.12
CA ALA A 365 13.45 9.42 3.99
C ALA A 365 13.89 9.97 5.36
N ILE A 366 14.95 10.75 5.36
CA ILE A 366 15.56 11.33 6.55
C ILE A 366 15.38 12.84 6.52
N ILE A 367 14.74 13.37 7.56
CA ILE A 367 14.66 14.81 7.82
C ILE A 367 16.05 15.30 8.24
N LYS A 368 16.57 16.28 7.48
CA LYS A 368 17.85 16.94 7.75
C LYS A 368 17.67 18.23 8.54
N SER A 369 16.63 19.00 8.24
CA SER A 369 16.29 20.21 8.99
C SER A 369 14.87 20.65 8.70
N VAL A 370 14.18 21.20 9.70
CA VAL A 370 12.90 21.89 9.55
C VAL A 370 13.12 23.36 9.88
N LYS A 371 12.73 24.27 8.98
CA LYS A 371 12.87 25.72 9.18
C LYS A 371 11.54 26.41 8.94
N ARG A 372 11.09 27.26 9.87
CA ARG A 372 9.90 28.11 9.69
C ARG A 372 10.33 29.52 9.29
N ARG A 373 9.80 30.04 8.18
CA ARG A 373 10.08 31.43 7.77
C ARG A 373 9.20 32.41 8.54
N ASN A 374 9.83 33.27 9.35
CA ASN A 374 9.15 34.23 10.23
C ASN A 374 8.13 35.14 9.53
N HIS A 375 8.39 35.60 8.30
CA HIS A 375 7.51 36.53 7.58
C HIS A 375 6.31 35.90 6.87
N THR A 376 6.36 34.59 6.54
CA THR A 376 5.33 33.94 5.71
C THR A 376 4.65 32.78 6.42
N GLY A 377 5.15 32.38 7.60
CA GLY A 377 4.73 31.16 8.29
C GLY A 377 5.09 29.87 7.55
N LYS A 378 5.68 29.95 6.35
CA LYS A 378 5.98 28.81 5.50
C LYS A 378 7.04 27.91 6.14
N VAL A 379 6.70 26.63 6.29
CA VAL A 379 7.62 25.59 6.75
C VAL A 379 8.42 25.08 5.56
N ILE A 380 9.73 24.94 5.75
CA ILE A 380 10.66 24.38 4.76
C ILE A 380 11.29 23.16 5.40
N ILE A 381 10.93 21.99 4.89
CA ILE A 381 11.45 20.70 5.34
C ILE A 381 12.52 20.26 4.34
N ARG A 382 13.75 20.06 4.81
CA ARG A 382 14.83 19.47 4.00
C ARG A 382 14.85 17.97 4.24
N LEU A 383 14.49 17.20 3.21
CA LEU A 383 14.45 15.75 3.24
C LEU A 383 15.49 15.17 2.29
N SER A 384 15.99 13.98 2.65
CA SER A 384 16.80 13.19 1.74
C SER A 384 16.53 11.69 1.88
N THR A 385 16.51 10.97 0.77
CA THR A 385 16.59 9.50 0.76
C THR A 385 18.05 9.05 0.67
N PRO A 386 18.40 7.85 1.17
CA PRO A 386 19.73 7.28 1.00
C PRO A 386 20.13 7.11 -0.47
N GLU A 387 19.15 6.81 -1.33
CA GLU A 387 19.36 6.49 -2.75
C GLU A 387 19.45 7.74 -3.64
N ASP A 388 18.51 8.67 -3.51
CA ASP A 388 18.34 9.79 -4.46
C ASP A 388 18.91 11.12 -3.96
N GLY A 389 19.38 11.18 -2.71
CA GLY A 389 19.73 12.43 -2.07
C GLY A 389 18.48 13.27 -1.81
N ARG A 390 18.42 14.51 -2.29
CA ARG A 390 17.37 15.48 -1.90
C ARG A 390 16.01 15.13 -2.51
N VAL A 391 14.98 15.10 -1.66
CA VAL A 391 13.58 14.87 -2.04
C VAL A 391 12.65 15.90 -1.37
N GLU A 392 11.40 15.99 -1.84
CA GLU A 392 10.39 16.91 -1.30
C GLU A 392 9.09 16.17 -0.96
N LEU A 393 8.31 16.68 0.00
CA LEU A 393 6.96 16.15 0.28
C LEU A 393 5.99 16.68 -0.77
N HIS A 394 5.12 15.81 -1.26
CA HIS A 394 4.07 16.23 -2.17
C HIS A 394 3.05 17.12 -1.43
N PRO A 395 2.50 18.18 -2.06
CA PRO A 395 1.47 19.06 -1.44
C PRO A 395 0.17 18.38 -1.00
N LYS A 396 0.01 17.08 -1.27
CA LYS A 396 -1.14 16.25 -0.88
C LYS A 396 -0.93 15.59 0.48
N SER A 397 0.33 15.41 0.87
CA SER A 397 0.71 14.80 2.14
C SER A 397 0.41 15.78 3.27
N ILE A 398 -0.14 15.27 4.37
CA ILE A 398 -0.39 16.07 5.57
C ILE A 398 0.90 16.65 6.16
N ASN A 399 2.03 15.98 5.92
CA ASN A 399 3.31 16.32 6.49
C ASN A 399 4.01 17.49 5.78
N GLU A 400 3.52 17.95 4.62
CA GLU A 400 4.16 19.05 3.86
C GLU A 400 4.22 20.36 4.64
N LYS A 401 3.19 20.64 5.45
CA LYS A 401 3.09 21.87 6.27
C LYS A 401 3.43 21.65 7.74
N MET A 402 3.79 20.42 8.13
CA MET A 402 4.09 20.10 9.53
C MET A 402 5.49 20.58 9.91
N SER A 403 5.60 21.25 11.06
CA SER A 403 6.90 21.70 11.59
C SER A 403 7.43 20.88 12.76
N ASP A 404 6.54 20.16 13.43
CA ASP A 404 6.84 19.41 14.64
C ASP A 404 6.90 17.92 14.32
N PHE A 405 8.10 17.34 14.37
CA PHE A 405 8.35 15.92 14.16
C PHE A 405 9.16 15.40 15.34
N GLU A 406 8.64 14.39 16.04
CA GLU A 406 9.29 13.73 17.17
C GLU A 406 10.48 12.88 16.71
N SER A 407 10.37 12.33 15.50
CA SER A 407 11.41 11.54 14.87
C SER A 407 11.78 12.11 13.50
N ARG A 408 13.05 11.93 13.14
CA ARG A 408 13.60 12.38 11.86
C ARG A 408 13.33 11.43 10.69
N PHE A 409 12.69 10.29 10.92
CA PHE A 409 12.52 9.25 9.90
C PHE A 409 11.09 9.22 9.38
N LEU A 410 10.94 9.26 8.06
CA LEU A 410 9.68 9.11 7.36
C LEU A 410 9.76 7.88 6.47
N LEU A 411 8.78 7.00 6.56
CA LEU A 411 8.52 5.98 5.55
C LEU A 411 7.67 6.56 4.44
N TYR A 412 7.79 6.01 3.24
CA TYR A 412 6.92 6.35 2.11
C TYR A 412 6.58 5.11 1.28
N HIS A 413 5.43 5.10 0.62
CA HIS A 413 5.10 4.07 -0.37
C HIS A 413 5.37 4.59 -1.79
N LEU A 414 4.82 5.75 -2.16
CA LEU A 414 4.94 6.28 -3.52
C LEU A 414 5.94 7.43 -3.64
N LYS A 415 7.05 7.17 -4.34
CA LYS A 415 8.04 8.15 -4.80
C LYS A 415 7.87 8.41 -6.29
N LEU A 416 7.59 9.65 -6.69
CA LEU A 416 7.40 10.03 -8.09
C LEU A 416 8.25 11.23 -8.50
N LYS A 417 8.96 11.10 -9.62
CA LYS A 417 9.67 12.20 -10.28
C LYS A 417 8.75 12.92 -11.26
N SER A 418 8.52 14.21 -11.02
CA SER A 418 7.84 15.13 -11.94
C SER A 418 8.69 16.39 -12.17
N THR A 419 8.38 17.51 -11.50
CA THR A 419 9.25 18.71 -11.46
C THR A 419 10.41 18.54 -10.48
N ALA A 420 10.18 17.80 -9.41
CA ALA A 420 11.15 17.30 -8.45
C ALA A 420 10.81 15.85 -8.08
N ILE A 421 11.61 15.23 -7.21
CA ILE A 421 11.29 13.94 -6.61
C ILE A 421 10.37 14.19 -5.42
N PHE A 422 9.13 13.72 -5.53
CA PHE A 422 8.11 13.89 -4.49
C PHE A 422 7.77 12.58 -3.80
N LEU A 423 7.65 12.63 -2.48
CA LEU A 423 7.05 11.58 -1.67
C LEU A 423 5.56 11.91 -1.50
N HIS A 424 4.68 11.03 -1.99
CA HIS A 424 3.24 11.29 -2.07
C HIS A 424 2.48 11.01 -0.76
N ASP A 425 2.98 10.05 -0.02
CA ASP A 425 2.40 9.52 1.22
C ASP A 425 3.55 9.20 2.16
N THR A 426 3.39 9.60 3.43
CA THR A 426 4.44 9.42 4.43
C THR A 426 3.91 9.02 5.79
N THR A 427 4.71 8.26 6.55
CA THR A 427 4.47 7.95 7.96
C THR A 427 5.73 8.25 8.74
N MET A 428 5.62 9.10 9.76
CA MET A 428 6.70 9.27 10.73
C MET A 428 6.87 8.00 11.58
N VAL A 429 8.11 7.52 11.69
CA VAL A 429 8.46 6.36 12.52
C VAL A 429 9.70 6.63 13.36
N TYR A 430 9.81 5.90 14.46
CA TYR A 430 10.96 5.97 15.35
C TYR A 430 12.10 5.05 14.92
N PRO A 431 13.31 5.25 15.47
CA PRO A 431 14.46 4.37 15.30
C PRO A 431 14.21 2.88 15.53
N LEU A 432 13.53 2.49 16.62
CA LEU A 432 13.43 1.07 17.01
C LEU A 432 12.66 0.21 15.99
N PRO A 433 11.49 0.62 15.45
CA PRO A 433 10.86 -0.08 14.34
C PRO A 433 11.77 -0.27 13.11
N LEU A 434 12.55 0.75 12.75
CA LEU A 434 13.49 0.68 11.62
C LEU A 434 14.63 -0.30 11.91
N LEU A 435 15.12 -0.31 13.14
CA LEU A 435 16.18 -1.21 13.58
C LEU A 435 15.72 -2.67 13.64
N PHE A 436 14.45 -2.87 14.00
CA PHE A 436 13.88 -4.20 14.14
C PHE A 436 13.52 -4.81 12.78
N PHE A 437 12.84 -4.06 11.92
CA PHE A 437 12.39 -4.55 10.60
C PHE A 437 13.35 -4.29 9.44
N GLY A 438 14.37 -3.46 9.62
CA GLY A 438 15.33 -3.15 8.57
C GLY A 438 16.35 -4.27 8.32
N GLU A 439 16.98 -4.28 7.15
CA GLU A 439 17.99 -5.28 6.77
C GLU A 439 19.41 -4.83 7.18
N GLY A 440 20.35 -5.78 7.25
CA GLY A 440 21.78 -5.50 7.42
C GLY A 440 22.07 -4.77 8.74
N VAL A 441 21.67 -5.41 9.85
CA VAL A 441 21.81 -4.82 11.18
C VAL A 441 23.10 -5.24 11.84
N ASP A 442 24.07 -4.33 11.79
CA ASP A 442 25.43 -4.56 12.21
C ASP A 442 25.82 -3.67 13.39
N TYR A 443 26.49 -4.29 14.37
CA TYR A 443 27.06 -3.61 15.52
C TYR A 443 28.52 -3.30 15.21
N TYR A 444 28.95 -2.08 15.53
CA TYR A 444 30.34 -1.70 15.45
C TYR A 444 30.66 -0.64 16.50
N GLU A 445 31.94 -0.55 16.84
CA GLU A 445 32.47 0.40 17.82
C GLU A 445 33.42 1.36 17.08
N GLU A 446 33.18 2.66 17.23
CA GLU A 446 34.00 3.70 16.59
C GLU A 446 34.42 4.71 17.65
N ASN A 447 35.73 4.85 17.88
CA ASN A 447 36.31 5.78 18.87
C ASN A 447 35.72 5.64 20.29
N GLY A 448 35.48 4.40 20.75
CA GLY A 448 34.90 4.11 22.06
C GLY A 448 33.40 4.41 22.19
N THR A 449 32.73 4.76 21.09
CA THR A 449 31.27 4.92 21.04
C THR A 449 30.64 3.73 20.30
N GLU A 450 29.65 3.12 20.94
CA GLU A 450 28.94 1.95 20.41
C GLU A 450 27.81 2.37 19.46
N PHE A 451 27.76 1.74 18.28
CA PHE A 451 26.76 2.01 17.27
C PHE A 451 26.12 0.72 16.73
N ILE A 452 24.89 0.89 16.25
CA ILE A 452 24.19 -0.09 15.43
C ILE A 452 23.75 0.58 14.13
N ALA A 453 24.04 -0.04 12.99
CA ALA A 453 23.62 0.46 11.69
C ALA A 453 22.53 -0.42 11.07
N VAL A 454 21.65 0.20 10.30
CA VAL A 454 20.71 -0.46 9.38
C VAL A 454 21.17 -0.14 7.96
N ASN A 455 21.35 -1.18 7.13
CA ASN A 455 21.78 -1.08 5.73
C ASN A 455 23.07 -0.23 5.56
N ASN A 456 23.98 -0.32 6.55
CA ASN A 456 25.26 0.43 6.65
C ASN A 456 25.18 1.97 6.58
N SER A 457 23.99 2.53 6.39
CA SER A 457 23.77 3.95 6.05
C SER A 457 23.11 4.71 7.20
N ILE A 458 22.21 4.05 7.94
CA ILE A 458 21.47 4.67 9.03
C ILE A 458 22.08 4.18 10.35
N ARG A 459 22.76 5.07 11.07
CA ARG A 459 23.52 4.76 12.27
C ARG A 459 22.80 5.28 13.52
N PHE A 460 22.72 4.44 14.54
CA PHE A 460 22.14 4.76 15.84
C PHE A 460 23.15 4.47 16.94
N ARG A 461 23.22 5.32 17.96
CA ARG A 461 24.01 5.00 19.16
C ARG A 461 23.26 3.93 19.94
N CYS A 462 23.90 2.80 20.19
CA CYS A 462 23.24 1.66 20.82
C CYS A 462 24.26 0.83 21.60
N ARG A 463 23.92 0.47 22.84
CA ARG A 463 24.78 -0.39 23.67
C ARG A 463 24.84 -1.80 23.11
N LYS A 464 25.96 -2.50 23.30
CA LYS A 464 26.11 -3.89 22.85
C LYS A 464 25.00 -4.81 23.35
N SER A 465 24.59 -4.67 24.61
CA SER A 465 23.51 -5.48 25.20
C SER A 465 22.17 -5.30 24.48
N THR A 466 21.79 -4.06 24.17
CA THR A 466 20.57 -3.74 23.42
C THR A 466 20.67 -4.23 21.98
N SER A 467 21.84 -4.08 21.33
CA SER A 467 22.06 -4.61 19.98
C SER A 467 21.89 -6.12 19.92
N SER A 468 22.49 -6.86 20.86
CA SER A 468 22.32 -8.31 20.95
C SER A 468 20.86 -8.69 21.17
N LEU A 469 20.14 -7.99 22.05
CA LEU A 469 18.72 -8.24 22.30
C LEU A 469 17.87 -8.05 21.03
N VAL A 470 18.11 -6.98 20.27
CA VAL A 470 17.40 -6.74 19.00
C VAL A 470 17.67 -7.87 18.01
N LYS A 471 18.93 -8.30 17.87
CA LYS A 471 19.31 -9.41 16.99
C LYS A 471 18.65 -10.72 17.40
N ASP A 472 18.67 -11.04 18.69
CA ASP A 472 18.06 -12.26 19.22
C ASP A 472 16.54 -12.28 19.00
N LEU A 473 15.85 -11.15 19.25
CA LEU A 473 14.41 -11.05 19.03
C LEU A 473 14.04 -11.13 17.55
N ARG A 474 14.86 -10.58 16.65
CA ARG A 474 14.67 -10.72 15.21
C ARG A 474 14.81 -12.16 14.74
N ASN A 475 15.88 -12.84 15.15
CA ASN A 475 16.09 -14.25 14.82
C ASN A 475 14.94 -15.13 15.34
N ARG A 476 14.43 -14.84 16.54
CA ARG A 476 13.26 -15.53 17.09
C ARG A 476 11.98 -15.24 16.32
N LEU A 477 11.79 -14.01 15.85
CA LEU A 477 10.65 -13.67 15.00
C LEU A 477 10.74 -14.37 13.64
N ASP A 478 11.92 -14.39 13.01
CA ASP A 478 12.14 -15.08 11.75
C ASP A 478 11.87 -16.59 11.89
N GLY A 479 12.36 -17.20 12.98
CA GLY A 479 12.04 -18.59 13.31
C GLY A 479 10.55 -18.83 13.59
N LEU A 480 9.86 -17.88 14.23
CA LEU A 480 8.40 -17.97 14.42
C LEU A 480 7.66 -17.86 13.09
N LEU A 481 8.08 -16.96 12.19
CA LEU A 481 7.50 -16.81 10.86
C LEU A 481 7.69 -18.09 10.05
N GLU A 482 8.89 -18.66 10.03
CA GLU A 482 9.18 -19.94 9.39
C GLU A 482 8.35 -21.09 9.98
N HIS A 483 8.21 -21.13 11.30
CA HIS A 483 7.33 -22.11 11.95
C HIS A 483 5.86 -21.91 11.57
N LYS A 484 5.36 -20.66 11.50
CA LYS A 484 3.98 -20.37 11.09
C LYS A 484 3.72 -20.63 9.62
N VAL A 485 4.75 -20.52 8.77
CA VAL A 485 4.64 -20.93 7.37
C VAL A 485 4.44 -22.42 7.24
N THR A 486 5.20 -23.21 8.00
CA THR A 486 5.13 -24.69 7.97
C THR A 486 3.95 -25.24 8.77
N HIS A 487 3.51 -24.51 9.81
CA HIS A 487 2.39 -24.86 10.68
C HIS A 487 1.44 -23.67 10.81
N PRO A 488 0.63 -23.39 9.77
CA PRO A 488 -0.30 -22.29 9.78
C PRO A 488 -1.30 -22.40 10.93
N GLY A 489 -1.43 -21.33 11.71
CA GLY A 489 -2.34 -21.28 12.84
C GLY A 489 -2.37 -19.90 13.48
N VAL A 490 -3.49 -19.61 14.13
CA VAL A 490 -3.75 -18.35 14.83
C VAL A 490 -2.76 -18.18 15.97
N ILE A 491 -2.42 -16.93 16.28
CA ILE A 491 -1.55 -16.58 17.39
C ILE A 491 -2.32 -16.75 18.71
N ASP A 492 -1.79 -17.58 19.60
CA ASP A 492 -2.27 -17.66 20.97
C ASP A 492 -1.64 -16.56 21.83
N TRP A 493 -2.45 -15.55 22.15
CA TRP A 493 -2.07 -14.45 23.04
C TRP A 493 -2.17 -14.79 24.53
N SER A 494 -2.44 -16.05 24.90
CA SER A 494 -2.43 -16.47 26.30
C SER A 494 -1.10 -16.14 27.00
N ARG A 495 -1.13 -15.98 28.33
CA ARG A 495 0.09 -15.70 29.11
C ARG A 495 1.06 -16.90 29.15
N THR A 496 0.56 -18.09 28.89
CA THR A 496 1.30 -19.35 28.88
C THR A 496 1.95 -19.66 27.54
N SER A 497 1.53 -18.97 26.47
CA SER A 497 2.07 -19.16 25.13
C SER A 497 3.44 -18.51 24.96
N GLU A 498 4.40 -19.31 24.47
CA GLU A 498 5.75 -18.82 24.13
C GLU A 498 5.72 -17.82 22.97
N GLU A 499 4.91 -18.07 21.94
CA GLU A 499 4.75 -17.15 20.80
C GLU A 499 4.14 -15.81 21.26
N GLY A 500 3.14 -15.85 22.14
CA GLY A 500 2.54 -14.66 22.71
C GLY A 500 3.52 -13.87 23.58
N ALA A 501 4.38 -14.55 24.34
CA ALA A 501 5.42 -13.90 25.14
C ALA A 501 6.48 -13.20 24.27
N LEU A 502 6.93 -13.87 23.21
CA LEU A 502 7.86 -13.30 22.23
C LEU A 502 7.28 -12.04 21.57
N LEU A 503 6.05 -12.13 21.04
CA LEU A 503 5.41 -11.01 20.36
C LEU A 503 5.16 -9.83 21.31
N ARG A 504 4.80 -10.08 22.57
CA ARG A 504 4.70 -9.02 23.59
C ARG A 504 6.04 -8.32 23.83
N ALA A 505 7.13 -9.06 23.96
CA ALA A 505 8.47 -8.48 24.13
C ALA A 505 8.88 -7.63 22.92
N ILE A 506 8.55 -8.08 21.70
CA ILE A 506 8.79 -7.32 20.48
C ILE A 506 7.95 -6.03 20.47
N ILE A 507 6.65 -6.11 20.79
CA ILE A 507 5.76 -4.94 20.87
C ILE A 507 6.31 -3.93 21.89
N GLU A 508 6.74 -4.39 23.05
CA GLU A 508 7.31 -3.54 24.09
C GLU A 508 8.55 -2.79 23.59
N LEU A 509 9.46 -3.48 22.91
CA LEU A 509 10.65 -2.88 22.32
C LEU A 509 10.31 -1.84 21.24
N ILE A 510 9.53 -2.22 20.22
CA ILE A 510 9.30 -1.35 19.05
C ILE A 510 8.37 -0.15 19.34
N THR A 511 7.61 -0.21 20.45
CA THR A 511 6.74 0.90 20.90
C THR A 511 7.34 1.71 22.05
N TYR A 512 8.55 1.37 22.50
CA TYR A 512 9.16 1.98 23.68
C TYR A 512 9.34 3.50 23.55
N GLU A 513 9.82 3.98 22.39
CA GLU A 513 10.13 5.40 22.17
C GLU A 513 8.87 6.28 22.18
N ASP A 514 7.77 5.80 21.60
CA ASP A 514 6.48 6.50 21.63
C ASP A 514 5.94 6.62 23.05
N LYS A 515 6.05 5.56 23.86
CA LYS A 515 5.59 5.56 25.26
C LYS A 515 6.34 6.55 26.13
N GLN A 516 7.66 6.68 25.94
CA GLN A 516 8.48 7.62 26.72
C GLN A 516 8.07 9.08 26.45
N LEU A 517 7.73 9.42 25.21
CA LEU A 517 7.25 10.75 24.85
C LEU A 517 5.86 11.04 25.42
N MET A 518 4.95 10.06 25.42
CA MET A 518 3.64 10.24 26.05
C MET A 518 3.75 10.49 27.56
N ILE A 519 4.61 9.75 28.25
CA ILE A 519 4.88 9.96 29.68
C ILE A 519 5.51 11.35 29.93
N ALA A 520 6.40 11.80 29.06
CA ALA A 520 7.02 13.13 29.18
C ALA A 520 6.01 14.27 28.99
N GLN A 521 5.02 14.11 28.11
CA GLN A 521 3.97 15.11 27.87
C GLN A 521 2.94 15.16 29.01
N GLU A 522 2.56 14.03 29.59
CA GLU A 522 1.64 13.98 30.74
C GLU A 522 2.26 14.58 32.02
N GLY A 523 3.58 14.47 32.19
CA GLY A 523 4.30 15.04 33.34
C GLY A 523 4.46 16.57 33.33
N ASP A 524 4.33 17.21 32.17
CA ASP A 524 4.43 18.67 32.04
C ASP A 524 3.08 19.39 32.30
N ASP A 525 1.95 18.72 32.06
CA ASP A 525 0.61 19.27 32.31
C ASP A 525 0.27 19.37 33.82
N ASP A 526 0.84 18.49 34.66
CA ASP A 526 0.67 18.52 36.12
C ASP A 526 1.47 19.65 36.80
N ASN A 527 2.44 20.26 36.11
CA ASN A 527 3.26 21.36 36.65
C ASN A 527 2.68 22.77 36.40
N PHE A 528 1.58 22.89 35.65
CA PHE A 528 0.85 24.15 35.47
C PHE A 528 -0.42 24.27 36.33
N SER A 529 -0.62 23.31 37.25
CA SER A 529 -1.76 23.26 38.16
C SER A 529 -1.34 23.36 39.63
N ASN A 530 -0.65 24.44 40.02
CA ASN A 530 -0.52 24.86 41.42
C ASN A 530 -0.30 26.37 41.57
#